data_AF-A0A962TSG8-F1
#
_entry.id   AF-A0A962TSG8-F1
#
_cell.length_a   1.000
_cell.length_b   1.000
_cell.length_c   1.000
_cell.angle_alpha   90.00
_cell.angle_beta   90.00
_cell.angle_gamma   90.00
#
_symmetry.space_group_name_H-M   'P 1'
#
loop_
_entity.id
_entity.type
_entity.pdbx_description
1 polymer ?
#
loop_
_entity_poly.entity_id
_entity_poly.type
_entity_poly.pdbx_seq_one_letter_code
_entity_poly.pdbx_strand_id
1 'polypeptide(L)'
;MIDAGCRDIITRLQRELPDMRPALQRAAKFILDHPNEIGLMPIRDAAAQAQVSPNTLVRLGQWLGYQTYDHLRQPFREALKQGPHAISSQARWLQKLGQ
;
A
#
# COMPACT_ATOMS: atom_id res chain seq x y z
N MET A 1 -3.64 -20.05 -0.26
CA MET A 1 -2.33 -19.44 0.07
C MET A 1 -2.11 -18.06 -0.56
N ILE A 2 -3.09 -17.40 -1.20
CA ILE A 2 -2.86 -16.23 -2.10
C ILE A 2 -3.06 -14.85 -1.41
N ASP A 3 -3.56 -14.78 -0.16
CA ASP A 3 -3.59 -13.55 0.67
C ASP A 3 -2.20 -13.11 1.18
N ALA A 4 -1.21 -14.01 1.15
CA ALA A 4 0.09 -13.80 1.79
C ALA A 4 0.84 -12.57 1.24
N GLY A 5 0.73 -12.29 -0.06
CA GLY A 5 1.47 -11.20 -0.71
C GLY A 5 1.00 -9.80 -0.28
N CYS A 6 -0.31 -9.56 -0.25
CA CYS A 6 -0.88 -8.30 0.21
C CYS A 6 -0.53 -8.08 1.70
N ARG A 7 -0.75 -9.11 2.53
CA ARG A 7 -0.45 -9.06 3.97
C ARG A 7 1.03 -8.80 4.27
N ASP A 8 1.95 -9.39 3.49
CA ASP A 8 3.39 -9.12 3.61
C ASP A 8 3.69 -7.64 3.36
N ILE A 9 3.19 -7.08 2.26
CA ILE A 9 3.40 -5.66 1.91
C ILE A 9 2.95 -4.76 3.05
N ILE A 10 1.75 -4.97 3.59
CA ILE A 10 1.27 -4.13 4.69
C ILE A 10 2.13 -4.31 5.95
N THR A 11 2.49 -5.54 6.28
CA THR A 11 3.35 -5.81 7.44
C THR A 11 4.69 -5.07 7.32
N ARG A 12 5.26 -5.04 6.11
CA ARG A 12 6.50 -4.30 5.83
C ARG A 12 6.29 -2.79 5.89
N LEU A 13 5.23 -2.28 5.26
CA LEU A 13 4.87 -0.87 5.31
C LEU A 13 4.71 -0.37 6.75
N GLN A 14 4.01 -1.09 7.62
CA GLN A 14 3.84 -0.72 9.02
C GLN A 14 5.16 -0.70 9.81
N ARG A 15 6.05 -1.66 9.52
CA ARG A 15 7.35 -1.80 10.20
C ARG A 15 8.35 -0.73 9.77
N GLU A 16 8.40 -0.44 8.47
CA GLU A 16 9.40 0.41 7.85
C GLU A 16 8.94 1.88 7.76
N LEU A 17 7.66 2.18 8.04
CA LEU A 17 7.08 3.53 8.06
C LEU A 17 7.92 4.59 8.83
N PRO A 18 8.41 4.33 10.06
CA PRO A 18 9.16 5.34 10.81
C PRO A 18 10.48 5.74 10.13
N ASP A 19 11.09 4.85 9.34
CA ASP A 19 12.36 5.09 8.64
C ASP A 19 12.19 5.74 7.26
N MET A 20 10.96 5.86 6.78
CA MET A 20 10.67 6.45 5.47
C MET A 20 10.73 7.98 5.50
N ARG A 21 11.19 8.57 4.39
CA ARG A 21 11.11 10.03 4.18
C ARG A 21 9.64 10.49 4.10
N PRO A 22 9.30 11.76 4.39
CA PRO A 22 7.92 12.23 4.47
C PRO A 22 7.04 11.92 3.25
N ALA A 23 7.59 12.00 2.04
CA ALA A 23 6.85 11.66 0.82
C ALA A 23 6.54 10.15 0.72
N LEU A 24 7.50 9.29 1.10
CA LEU A 24 7.30 7.84 1.13
C LEU A 24 6.33 7.44 2.25
N GLN A 25 6.40 8.09 3.42
CA GLN A 25 5.43 7.90 4.49
C GLN A 25 4.01 8.20 4.02
N ARG A 26 3.77 9.34 3.34
CA ARG A 26 2.43 9.66 2.82
C ARG A 26 1.92 8.59 1.83
N ALA A 27 2.76 8.15 0.92
CA ALA A 27 2.43 7.06 0.00
C ALA A 27 2.14 5.73 0.72
N ALA A 28 2.94 5.37 1.71
CA ALA A 28 2.77 4.17 2.53
C ALA A 28 1.47 4.21 3.34
N LYS A 29 1.19 5.33 4.01
CA LYS A 29 -0.04 5.56 4.78
C LYS A 29 -1.27 5.40 3.88
N PHE A 30 -1.25 6.00 2.69
CA PHE A 30 -2.34 5.84 1.72
C PHE A 30 -2.61 4.37 1.37
N ILE A 31 -1.57 3.56 1.11
CA ILE A 31 -1.75 2.13 0.81
C ILE A 31 -2.33 1.38 2.02
N LEU A 32 -1.88 1.71 3.24
CA LEU A 32 -2.35 1.10 4.47
C LEU A 32 -3.81 1.48 4.81
N ASP A 33 -4.24 2.69 4.44
CA ASP A 33 -5.61 3.18 4.62
C ASP A 33 -6.56 2.65 3.54
N HIS A 34 -6.05 2.50 2.31
CA HIS A 34 -6.85 2.15 1.12
C HIS A 34 -6.34 0.89 0.40
N PRO A 35 -6.11 -0.24 1.09
CA PRO A 35 -5.52 -1.44 0.47
C PRO A 35 -6.43 -2.11 -0.56
N ASN A 36 -7.75 -1.91 -0.48
CA ASN A 36 -8.69 -2.36 -1.50
C ASN A 36 -8.61 -1.53 -2.78
N GLU A 37 -8.38 -0.23 -2.65
CA GLU A 37 -8.45 0.69 -3.78
C GLU A 37 -7.15 0.64 -4.60
N ILE A 38 -6.01 0.48 -3.94
CA ILE A 38 -4.69 0.46 -4.60
C ILE A 38 -4.59 -0.63 -5.68
N GLY A 39 -5.24 -1.78 -5.47
CA GLY A 39 -5.24 -2.90 -6.42
C GLY A 39 -5.88 -2.56 -7.77
N LEU A 40 -6.74 -1.54 -7.83
CA LEU A 40 -7.49 -1.13 -9.02
C LEU A 40 -7.04 0.23 -9.56
N MET A 41 -6.40 1.05 -8.74
CA MET A 41 -6.08 2.44 -9.08
C MET A 41 -4.84 2.56 -9.97
N PRO A 42 -4.88 3.33 -11.07
CA PRO A 42 -3.69 3.68 -11.83
C PRO A 42 -2.78 4.61 -11.02
N ILE A 43 -1.48 4.62 -11.35
CA ILE A 43 -0.46 5.31 -10.55
C ILE A 43 -0.72 6.81 -10.37
N ARG A 44 -1.31 7.48 -11.39
CA ARG A 44 -1.57 8.92 -11.36
C ARG A 44 -2.66 9.25 -10.34
N ASP A 45 -3.73 8.47 -10.32
CA ASP A 45 -4.85 8.66 -9.38
C ASP A 45 -4.41 8.34 -7.95
N ALA A 46 -3.65 7.25 -7.77
CA ALA A 46 -3.09 6.89 -6.47
C ALA A 46 -2.14 7.97 -5.94
N ALA A 47 -1.29 8.53 -6.81
CA ALA A 47 -0.40 9.63 -6.45
C ALA A 47 -1.17 10.89 -6.05
N ALA A 48 -2.24 11.23 -6.80
CA ALA A 48 -3.10 12.37 -6.49
C ALA A 48 -3.80 12.21 -5.14
N GLN A 49 -4.41 11.06 -4.86
CA GLN A 49 -5.08 10.80 -3.58
C GLN A 49 -4.10 10.76 -2.40
N ALA A 50 -2.92 10.17 -2.60
CA ALA A 50 -1.85 10.17 -1.60
C ALA A 50 -1.13 11.53 -1.46
N GLN A 51 -1.47 12.53 -2.29
CA GLN A 51 -0.82 13.85 -2.36
C GLN A 51 0.70 13.77 -2.57
N VAL A 52 1.15 12.86 -3.42
CA VAL A 52 2.56 12.65 -3.80
C VAL A 52 2.74 12.64 -5.32
N SER A 53 3.98 12.54 -5.78
CA SER A 53 4.26 12.33 -7.21
C SER A 53 4.09 10.86 -7.60
N PRO A 54 3.79 10.53 -8.87
CA PRO A 54 3.83 9.15 -9.36
C PRO A 54 5.18 8.47 -9.12
N ASN A 55 6.28 9.21 -9.26
CA ASN A 55 7.63 8.70 -8.97
C ASN A 55 7.80 8.30 -7.49
N THR A 56 7.09 8.95 -6.57
CA THR A 56 7.10 8.55 -5.15
C THR A 56 6.53 7.15 -4.95
N LEU A 57 5.45 6.79 -5.66
CA LEU A 57 4.88 5.44 -5.62
C LEU A 57 5.80 4.40 -6.27
N VAL A 58 6.51 4.76 -7.35
CA VAL A 58 7.55 3.89 -7.93
C VAL A 58 8.66 3.65 -6.92
N ARG A 59 9.16 4.71 -6.27
CA ARG A 59 10.20 4.60 -5.23
C ARG A 59 9.75 3.82 -4.01
N LEU A 60 8.47 3.90 -3.62
CA LEU A 60 7.90 3.06 -2.57
C LEU A 60 7.87 1.59 -3.00
N GLY A 61 7.50 1.30 -4.25
CA GLY A 61 7.62 -0.04 -4.83
C GLY A 61 9.04 -0.56 -4.74
N GLN A 62 10.03 0.24 -5.18
CA GLN A 62 11.45 -0.13 -5.12
C GLN A 62 11.95 -0.37 -3.70
N TRP A 63 11.53 0.47 -2.75
CA TRP A 63 11.81 0.28 -1.31
C TRP A 63 11.32 -1.09 -0.82
N LEU A 64 10.17 -1.53 -1.30
CA LEU A 64 9.58 -2.83 -1.00
C LEU A 64 10.11 -3.98 -1.89
N GLY A 65 11.02 -3.71 -2.83
CA GLY A 65 11.59 -4.72 -3.73
C GLY A 65 10.83 -4.94 -5.04
N TYR A 66 9.84 -4.11 -5.36
CA TYR A 66 9.10 -4.13 -6.62
C TYR A 66 9.69 -3.16 -7.64
N GLN A 67 9.87 -3.62 -8.88
CA GLN A 67 10.44 -2.80 -9.96
C GLN A 67 9.48 -1.71 -10.48
N THR A 68 8.17 -1.95 -10.37
CA THR A 68 7.14 -1.06 -10.91
C THR A 68 5.97 -0.92 -9.93
N TYR A 69 5.19 0.14 -10.09
CA TYR A 69 3.92 0.30 -9.37
C TYR A 69 2.94 -0.83 -9.68
N ASP A 70 2.92 -1.35 -10.91
CA ASP A 70 2.01 -2.44 -11.27
C ASP A 70 2.36 -3.73 -10.51
N HIS A 71 3.65 -4.05 -10.37
CA HIS A 71 4.10 -5.18 -9.55
C HIS A 71 3.76 -4.98 -8.07
N LEU A 72 3.89 -3.75 -7.54
CA LEU A 72 3.51 -3.42 -6.16
C LEU A 72 2.02 -3.65 -5.90
N ARG A 73 1.13 -3.24 -6.81
CA ARG A 73 -0.33 -3.34 -6.61
C ARG A 73 -0.90 -4.72 -6.93
N GLN A 74 -0.16 -5.57 -7.65
CA GLN A 74 -0.65 -6.88 -8.09
C GLN A 74 -1.16 -7.75 -6.93
N PRO A 75 -0.48 -7.88 -5.78
CA PRO A 75 -0.99 -8.71 -4.68
C PRO A 75 -2.31 -8.19 -4.11
N PHE A 76 -2.53 -6.88 -4.10
CA PHE A 76 -3.80 -6.27 -3.70
C PHE A 76 -4.91 -6.59 -4.72
N ARG A 77 -4.59 -6.50 -6.02
CA ARG A 77 -5.52 -6.87 -7.11
C ARG A 77 -5.94 -8.33 -7.04
N GLU A 78 -5.01 -9.24 -6.78
CA GLU A 78 -5.30 -10.68 -6.65
C GLU A 78 -6.17 -10.96 -5.43
N ALA A 79 -5.94 -10.27 -4.30
CA ALA A 79 -6.76 -10.42 -3.10
C ALA A 79 -8.22 -9.98 -3.34
N LEU A 80 -8.46 -8.93 -4.12
CA LEU A 80 -9.83 -8.48 -4.46
C LEU A 80 -10.63 -9.52 -5.26
N LYS A 81 -9.97 -10.28 -6.15
CA LYS A 81 -10.63 -11.33 -6.95
C LYS A 81 -11.20 -12.46 -6.09
N GLN A 82 -10.66 -12.65 -4.89
CA GLN A 82 -11.06 -13.71 -3.95
C GLN A 82 -12.18 -13.26 -2.99
N GLY A 83 -12.58 -11.98 -3.05
CA GLY A 83 -13.68 -11.42 -2.27
C GLY A 83 -13.22 -10.33 -1.27
N PRO A 84 -14.04 -9.28 -1.05
CA PRO A 84 -13.66 -8.08 -0.28
C PRO A 84 -13.31 -8.33 1.20
N HIS A 85 -13.68 -9.48 1.75
CA HIS A 85 -13.34 -9.86 3.13
C HIS A 85 -11.86 -10.24 3.34
N ALA A 86 -11.10 -10.53 2.28
CA ALA A 86 -9.68 -10.91 2.41
C ALA A 86 -8.81 -9.76 2.97
N ILE A 87 -9.16 -8.52 2.66
CA ILE A 87 -8.33 -7.33 2.95
C ILE A 87 -8.85 -6.54 4.17
N SER A 88 -10.12 -6.73 4.55
CA SER A 88 -10.91 -5.90 5.49
C SER A 88 -10.40 -5.80 6.96
N SER A 89 -9.28 -6.42 7.33
CA SER A 89 -8.85 -6.49 8.74
C SER A 89 -7.80 -5.45 9.17
N GLN A 90 -7.40 -4.55 8.27
CA GLN A 90 -6.25 -3.65 8.50
C GLN A 90 -6.54 -2.25 9.03
N ALA A 91 -7.80 -1.78 9.06
CA ALA A 91 -8.18 -0.45 9.55
C ALA A 91 -7.80 -0.16 11.04
N ARG A 92 -7.14 -1.11 11.71
CA ARG A 92 -6.68 -1.02 13.10
C ARG A 92 -5.42 -0.17 13.29
N TRP A 93 -4.64 0.11 12.24
CA TRP A 93 -3.34 0.81 12.40
C TRP A 93 -3.49 2.33 12.64
N LEU A 94 -4.55 2.97 12.13
CA LEU A 94 -4.86 4.38 12.42
C LEU A 94 -5.18 4.64 13.89
N GLN A 95 -5.84 3.70 14.57
CA GLN A 95 -6.15 3.81 16.01
C GLN A 95 -4.88 3.91 16.88
N LYS A 96 -3.73 3.46 16.37
CA LYS A 96 -2.47 3.40 17.11
C LYS A 96 -1.59 4.65 16.94
N LEU A 97 -1.92 5.57 16.03
CA LEU A 97 -1.17 6.82 15.80
C LEU A 97 -1.82 8.05 16.44
N GLY A 98 -2.96 7.90 17.11
CA GLY A 98 -3.69 8.96 17.82
C GLY A 98 -3.64 8.86 19.36
N GLN A 99 -2.65 8.15 19.92
CA GLN A 99 -2.36 8.06 21.36
C GLN A 99 -0.98 8.63 21.63
#